data_AF-A0A1I2G7X2-F1
#
_entry.id   AF-A0A1I2G7X2-F1
#
_cell.length_a   1.000
_cell.length_b   1.000
_cell.length_c   1.000
_cell.angle_alpha   90.00
_cell.angle_beta   90.00
_cell.angle_gamma   90.00
#
_symmetry.space_group_name_H-M   'P 1'
#
loop_
_entity.id
_entity.type
_entity.pdbx_description
1 polymer ?
#
loop_
_entity_poly.entity_id
_entity_poly.type
_entity_poly.pdbx_seq_one_letter_code
_entity_poly.pdbx_strand_id
1 'polypeptide(L)' 'MTGKLYSLYWFIRYYRRNRPVKRRYYRYVAKEKKRLIALGADAEEIRLLCRHLANPRNERTEARLEAYRKTLKAS' A
#
# COMPACT_ATOMS: atom_id res chain seq x y z
N MET A 1 10.03 4.51 6.33
CA MET A 1 8.83 5.35 6.09
C MET A 1 8.06 4.89 4.86
N THR A 2 6.76 4.65 5.01
CA THR A 2 5.81 4.21 3.94
C THR A 2 5.18 5.38 3.18
N GLY A 3 5.52 6.63 3.50
CA GLY A 3 4.89 7.84 2.93
C GLY A 3 4.86 7.89 1.40
N LYS A 4 5.88 7.33 0.73
CA LYS A 4 5.90 7.24 -0.73
C LYS A 4 4.78 6.35 -1.30
N LEU A 5 4.39 5.29 -0.61
CA LEU A 5 3.23 4.47 -1.02
C LEU A 5 1.93 5.30 -0.96
N TYR A 6 1.74 6.12 0.07
CA TYR A 6 0.57 6.99 0.18
C TYR A 6 0.46 7.94 -1.01
N SER A 7 1.56 8.61 -1.36
CA SER A 7 1.61 9.51 -2.53
C SER A 7 1.31 8.78 -3.84
N LEU A 8 1.92 7.61 -4.05
CA LEU A 8 1.69 6.81 -5.27
C LEU A 8 0.23 6.35 -5.40
N TYR A 9 -0.38 5.88 -4.30
CA TYR A 9 -1.79 5.49 -4.31
C TYR A 9 -2.73 6.69 -4.42
N TRP A 10 -2.36 7.86 -3.90
CA TRP A 10 -3.10 9.09 -4.16
C TRP A 10 -3.15 9.40 -5.66
N PHE A 11 -2.01 9.33 -6.36
CA PHE A 11 -1.99 9.52 -7.82
C PHE A 11 -2.81 8.46 -8.57
N ILE A 12 -2.77 7.19 -8.14
CA ILE A 12 -3.59 6.11 -8.72
C ILE A 12 -5.09 6.44 -8.61
N ARG A 13 -5.53 6.97 -7.47
CA ARG A 13 -6.92 7.36 -7.23
C ARG A 13 -7.29 8.62 -8.00
N TYR A 14 -6.40 9.60 -8.05
CA TYR A 14 -6.58 10.84 -8.80
C TYR A 14 -6.76 10.56 -10.30
N TYR A 15 -5.85 9.77 -10.89
CA TYR A 15 -5.88 9.41 -12.31
C TYR A 15 -6.73 8.17 -12.62
N ARG A 16 -7.80 7.90 -11.85
CA ARG A 16 -8.59 6.65 -11.96
C ARG A 16 -9.07 6.30 -13.39
N ARG A 17 -9.38 7.32 -14.20
CA ARG A 17 -9.88 7.18 -15.59
C ARG A 17 -8.75 7.00 -16.61
N ASN A 18 -7.52 7.41 -16.30
CA ASN A 18 -6.38 7.32 -17.22
C ASN A 18 -5.62 6.00 -17.00
N ARG A 19 -5.99 4.97 -17.78
CA ARG A 19 -5.42 3.61 -17.66
C ARG A 19 -3.90 3.57 -17.86
N PRO A 20 -3.30 4.24 -18.87
CA PRO A 20 -1.85 4.29 -19.03
C PRO A 20 -1.11 4.86 -17.81
N VAL A 21 -1.59 6.00 -17.29
CA VAL A 21 -0.99 6.64 -16.11
C VAL A 21 -1.13 5.75 -14.88
N LYS A 22 -2.31 5.13 -14.69
CA LYS A 22 -2.53 4.18 -13.60
C LYS A 22 -1.55 3.01 -13.63
N ARG A 23 -1.32 2.41 -14.81
CA ARG A 23 -0.34 1.32 -14.99
C ARG A 23 1.09 1.78 -14.66
N ARG A 24 1.48 3.00 -15.05
CA ARG A 24 2.77 3.59 -14.66
C ARG A 24 2.92 3.67 -13.14
N TYR A 25 1.93 4.20 -12.43
CA TYR A 25 2.01 4.30 -10.97
C TYR A 25 1.99 2.94 -10.27
N TYR A 26 1.24 1.94 -10.76
CA TYR A 26 1.31 0.59 -10.20
C TYR A 26 2.71 -0.05 -10.36
N ARG A 27 3.44 0.24 -11.45
CA ARG A 27 4.84 -0.18 -11.59
C ARG A 27 5.74 0.49 -10.55
N TYR A 28 5.51 1.77 -10.26
CA TYR A 28 6.24 2.47 -9.19
C TYR A 28 5.93 1.90 -7.81
N VAL A 29 4.67 1.55 -7.53
CA VAL A 29 4.28 0.84 -6.31
C VAL A 29 5.02 -0.48 -6.20
N ALA A 30 5.10 -1.28 -7.27
CA ALA A 30 5.81 -2.56 -7.25
C ALA A 30 7.31 -2.39 -6.91
N LYS A 31 7.98 -1.38 -7.49
CA LYS A 31 9.38 -1.05 -7.17
C LYS A 31 9.53 -0.63 -5.70
N GLU A 32 8.62 0.21 -5.21
CA GLU A 32 8.65 0.70 -3.83
C GLU A 32 8.38 -0.40 -2.80
N LYS A 33 7.43 -1.31 -3.09
CA LYS A 33 7.19 -2.50 -2.25
C LYS A 33 8.45 -3.33 -2.09
N LYS A 34 9.13 -3.65 -3.21
CA LYS A 34 10.39 -4.41 -3.18
C LYS A 34 11.46 -3.69 -2.36
N ARG A 35 11.59 -2.37 -2.54
CA ARG A 35 12.53 -1.54 -1.76
C ARG A 35 12.24 -1.60 -0.25
N LEU A 36 10.98 -1.47 0.16
CA LEU A 36 10.60 -1.50 1.57
C LEU A 36 10.87 -2.88 2.20
N ILE A 37 10.51 -3.96 1.51
CA ILE A 37 10.78 -5.33 1.99
C ILE A 37 12.29 -5.57 2.11
N ALA A 38 13.08 -5.13 1.12
CA ALA A 38 14.54 -5.25 1.18
C ALA A 38 15.18 -4.44 2.32
N LEU A 39 14.49 -3.41 2.82
CA LEU A 39 14.91 -2.62 3.99
C LEU A 39 14.38 -3.18 5.32
N GLY A 40 13.80 -4.39 5.32
CA GLY A 40 13.30 -5.05 6.52
C GLY A 40 11.85 -4.72 6.89
N ALA A 41 11.09 -4.06 6.01
CA ALA A 41 9.64 -3.92 6.25
C ALA A 41 8.93 -5.27 6.10
N ASP A 42 7.97 -5.55 6.97
CA ASP A 42 7.18 -6.77 6.93
C ASP A 42 6.36 -6.87 5.61
N ALA A 43 6.48 -8.00 4.92
CA ALA A 43 5.88 -8.17 3.61
C ALA A 43 4.35 -8.22 3.65
N GLU A 44 3.76 -8.80 4.69
CA GLU A 44 2.31 -8.90 4.85
C GLU A 44 1.71 -7.56 5.26
N GLU A 45 2.37 -6.79 6.13
CA GLU A 45 1.97 -5.42 6.46
C GLU A 45 1.95 -4.56 5.19
N ILE A 46 3.00 -4.62 4.37
CA ILE A 46 3.08 -3.88 3.10
C ILE A 46 1.97 -4.33 2.14
N ARG A 47 1.64 -5.62 2.10
CA ARG A 47 0.55 -6.15 1.26
C ARG A 47 -0.81 -5.62 1.71
N LEU A 48 -1.09 -5.66 3.02
CA LEU A 48 -2.34 -5.17 3.60
C LEU A 48 -2.47 -3.65 3.46
N LEU A 49 -1.39 -2.91 3.69
CA LEU A 49 -1.33 -1.46 3.49
C LEU A 49 -1.65 -1.10 2.04
N CYS A 50 -1.01 -1.76 1.07
CA CYS A 50 -1.30 -1.54 -0.36
C CYS A 50 -2.78 -1.80 -0.71
N ARG A 51 -3.37 -2.85 -0.12
CA ARG A 51 -4.78 -3.18 -0.34
C ARG A 51 -5.72 -2.11 0.21
N HIS A 52 -5.46 -1.63 1.42
CA HIS A 52 -6.20 -0.52 2.02
C HIS A 52 -6.03 0.76 1.19
N LEU A 53 -4.80 1.12 0.79
CA LEU A 53 -4.54 2.33 0.00
C LEU A 53 -5.18 2.31 -1.39
N ALA A 54 -5.38 1.13 -1.99
CA ALA A 54 -6.10 1.00 -3.25
C ALA A 54 -7.57 1.42 -3.14
N ASN A 55 -8.21 1.16 -1.99
CA ASN A 55 -9.58 1.57 -1.70
C ASN A 55 -9.74 1.90 -0.20
N PRO A 56 -9.39 3.12 0.23
CA PRO A 56 -9.38 3.49 1.65
C PRO A 56 -10.79 3.54 2.27
N ARG A 57 -11.86 3.52 1.45
CA ARG A 57 -13.25 3.46 1.93
C ARG A 57 -13.69 2.04 2.33
N ASN A 58 -12.84 1.04 2.15
CA ASN A 58 -13.16 -0.33 2.54
C ASN A 58 -12.72 -0.59 3.98
N GLU A 59 -13.65 -0.39 4.90
CA GLU A 59 -13.47 -0.59 6.34
C GLU A 59 -12.93 -1.99 6.69
N ARG A 60 -13.33 -3.03 5.96
CA ARG A 60 -12.82 -4.40 6.20
C ARG A 60 -11.31 -4.51 5.93
N THR A 61 -10.81 -3.77 4.95
CA THR A 61 -9.37 -3.77 4.64
C THR A 61 -8.56 -2.96 5.64
N GLU A 62 -9.16 -1.90 6.19
CA GLU A 62 -8.59 -1.12 7.28
C GLU A 62 -8.53 -1.94 8.57
N ALA A 63 -9.64 -2.52 9.00
CA ALA A 63 -9.71 -3.36 10.20
C ALA A 63 -8.71 -4.53 10.13
N ARG A 64 -8.55 -5.15 8.95
CA ARG A 64 -7.57 -6.22 8.75
C ARG A 64 -6.12 -5.74 8.88
N LEU A 65 -5.80 -4.56 8.34
CA LEU A 65 -4.47 -3.96 8.47
C LEU A 65 -4.18 -3.62 9.94
N GLU A 66 -5.15 -3.04 10.65
CA GLU A 66 -5.00 -2.71 12.06
C GLU A 66 -4.83 -3.95 12.94
N ALA A 67 -5.64 -4.98 12.72
CA ALA A 67 -5.52 -6.25 13.42
C ALA A 67 -4.12 -6.85 13.24
N TYR A 68 -3.59 -6.86 12.02
CA TYR A 68 -2.24 -7.36 11.74
C TYR A 68 -1.14 -6.50 12.39
N ARG A 69 -1.31 -5.17 12.42
CA ARG A 69 -0.37 -4.29 13.13
C ARG A 69 -0.36 -4.54 14.63
N LYS A 70 -1.50 -4.92 15.23
CA LYS A 70 -1.56 -5.30 16.65
C LYS A 70 -0.77 -6.59 16.90
N THR A 71 -0.82 -7.56 16.00
CA THR A 71 -0.02 -8.81 16.14
C THR A 71 1.47 -8.55 16.00
N LEU A 72 1.88 -7.68 15.07
CA LEU A 72 3.30 -7.30 14.91
C LEU A 72 3.88 -6.58 16.13
N LYS A 73 3.10 -5.71 16.79
CA LYS A 73 3.54 -5.00 18.00
C LYS A 73 3.63 -5.88 19.25
N ALA A 74 2.99 -7.04 19.23
CA ALA A 74 3.00 -8.01 20.32
C ALA A 74 4.12 -9.07 20.16
N SER A 75 4.85 -9.04 19.03
CA SER A 75 6.00 -9.91 18.73
C SER A 75 7.31 -9.19 19.00
#